data_AF-A0A6J4NSQ6-F1
#
_entry.id   AF-A0A6J4NSQ6-F1
#
_cell.length_a   1.000
_cell.length_b   1.000
_cell.length_c   1.000
_cell.angle_alpha   90.00
_cell.angle_beta   90.00
_cell.angle_gamma   90.00
#
_symmetry.space_group_name_H-M   'P 1'
#
loop_
_entity.id
_entity.type
_entity.pdbx_description
1 polymer ?
#
loop_
_entity_poly.entity_id
_entity_poly.type
_entity_poly.pdbx_seq_one_letter_code
_entity_poly.pdbx_strand_id
1 'polypeptide(L)'
;MIGVYRRAHDVDFGYGSEQWTVETDYAVLVSADLGLCGVLTEPTSVVAKAWEQIERIGARAWFAPRSVLVTGAGPIGLLAAPLGVQRGLDVHVLDRVTDGTKPDLVRDLGATVRRPRGRGGCRLAAGGGEHRGPRDHRVTRPPSLPKDHRVSAGRAGRRVHAASPSTGSTT
;
A
#
# COMPACT_ATOMS: atom_id res chain seq x y z
N MET A 1 -0.51 15.75 7.87
CA MET A 1 -1.87 15.47 7.34
C MET A 1 -2.52 14.42 8.24
N ILE A 2 -3.84 14.42 8.43
CA ILE A 2 -4.53 13.39 9.20
C ILE A 2 -5.08 12.36 8.21
N GLY A 3 -4.65 11.11 8.31
CA GLY A 3 -5.28 9.98 7.62
C GLY A 3 -6.51 9.55 8.41
N VAL A 4 -7.66 9.39 7.76
CA VAL A 4 -8.92 9.14 8.47
C VAL A 4 -9.46 7.75 8.14
N TYR A 5 -9.75 6.94 9.17
CA TYR A 5 -10.28 5.57 9.02
C TYR A 5 -11.80 5.55 9.28
N ARG A 6 -12.62 5.13 8.31
CA ARG A 6 -14.10 5.21 8.41
C ARG A 6 -14.73 3.89 8.90
N ARG A 7 -15.71 4.00 9.81
CA ARG A 7 -16.73 2.96 10.08
C ARG A 7 -17.97 3.27 9.23
N ALA A 8 -18.44 2.31 8.44
CA ALA A 8 -19.62 2.51 7.60
C ALA A 8 -20.91 2.42 8.44
N HIS A 9 -21.63 3.54 8.57
CA HIS A 9 -23.07 3.60 8.86
C HIS A 9 -23.68 4.83 8.15
N ASP A 10 -25.01 4.92 8.14
CA ASP A 10 -25.85 5.66 7.18
C ASP A 10 -25.46 7.13 6.87
N VAL A 11 -25.34 7.42 5.57
CA VAL A 11 -25.11 8.73 4.90
C VAL A 11 -24.03 9.64 5.54
N ASP A 12 -22.78 9.17 5.54
CA ASP A 12 -21.62 10.00 5.88
C ASP A 12 -21.21 10.95 4.74
N PHE A 13 -21.11 12.25 5.02
CA PHE A 13 -20.50 13.23 4.12
C PHE A 13 -19.02 12.92 3.89
N GLY A 14 -18.53 13.11 2.65
CA GLY A 14 -17.11 12.95 2.30
C GLY A 14 -16.23 14.06 2.87
N TYR A 15 -14.91 13.94 2.69
CA TYR A 15 -13.92 14.95 3.13
C TYR A 15 -13.65 16.05 2.08
N GLY A 16 -14.47 16.14 1.03
CA GLY A 16 -14.36 17.13 -0.04
C GLY A 16 -14.89 18.51 0.35
N SER A 17 -14.59 18.98 1.56
CA SER A 17 -15.02 20.26 2.12
C SER A 17 -13.83 21.02 2.70
N GLU A 18 -13.96 22.34 2.84
CA GLU A 18 -12.93 23.17 3.47
C GLU A 18 -12.73 22.81 4.95
N GLN A 19 -13.80 22.39 5.62
CA GLN A 19 -13.80 22.01 7.03
C GLN A 19 -14.58 20.73 7.23
N TRP A 20 -14.06 19.87 8.10
CA TRP A 20 -14.68 18.61 8.49
C TRP A 20 -14.35 18.27 9.94
N THR A 21 -15.10 17.33 10.50
CA THR A 21 -14.96 16.89 11.89
C THR A 21 -14.86 15.37 11.94
N VAL A 22 -13.95 14.84 12.75
CA VAL A 22 -13.80 13.40 12.97
C VAL A 22 -13.65 13.11 14.46
N GLU A 23 -14.08 11.92 14.90
CA GLU A 23 -13.70 11.42 16.22
C GLU A 23 -12.20 11.12 16.26
N THR A 24 -11.56 11.43 17.40
CA THR A 24 -10.11 11.29 17.55
C THR A 24 -9.62 9.86 17.30
N ASP A 25 -10.42 8.85 17.65
CA ASP A 25 -10.07 7.43 17.47
C ASP A 25 -9.96 7.02 16.00
N TYR A 26 -10.52 7.81 15.09
CA TYR A 26 -10.44 7.61 13.64
C TYR A 26 -9.40 8.51 12.97
N ALA A 27 -8.73 9.39 13.73
CA ALA A 27 -7.72 10.31 13.23
C ALA A 27 -6.31 9.70 13.40
N VAL A 28 -5.67 9.37 12.28
CA VAL A 28 -4.30 8.85 12.23
C VAL A 28 -3.34 9.97 11.84
N LEU A 29 -2.31 10.21 12.65
CA LEU A 29 -1.27 11.17 12.32
C LEU A 29 -0.38 10.62 11.19
N VAL A 30 -0.27 11.38 10.10
CA VAL A 30 0.64 11.10 8.98
C VAL A 30 1.82 12.06 9.05
N SER A 31 3.05 11.52 8.90
CA SER A 31 4.28 12.31 8.90
C SER A 31 4.21 13.47 7.92
N ALA A 32 4.71 14.64 8.34
CA ALA A 32 4.76 15.83 7.49
C ALA A 32 5.70 15.65 6.29
N ASP A 33 6.74 14.83 6.44
CA ASP A 33 7.75 14.58 5.39
C ASP A 33 7.15 13.93 4.13
N LEU A 34 5.98 13.29 4.25
CA LEU A 34 5.26 12.71 3.12
C LEU A 34 4.62 13.77 2.21
N GLY A 35 4.43 15.00 2.67
CA GLY A 35 3.79 16.07 1.91
C GLY A 35 2.49 15.61 1.23
N LEU A 36 2.40 15.83 -0.09
CA LEU A 36 1.25 15.40 -0.90
C LEU A 36 1.06 13.88 -0.95
N CYS A 37 2.13 13.08 -0.80
CA CYS A 37 2.02 11.63 -0.76
C CYS A 37 1.25 11.13 0.48
N GLY A 38 1.03 11.98 1.48
CA GLY A 38 0.17 11.67 2.62
C GLY A 38 -1.24 11.25 2.21
N VAL A 39 -1.76 11.72 1.07
CA VAL A 39 -3.07 11.29 0.53
C VAL A 39 -3.10 9.80 0.17
N LEU A 40 -1.94 9.23 -0.20
CA LEU A 40 -1.82 7.81 -0.56
C LEU A 40 -1.89 6.89 0.66
N THR A 41 -1.82 7.42 1.88
CA THR A 41 -1.88 6.64 3.12
C THR A 41 -3.17 5.83 3.20
N GLU A 42 -4.30 6.45 2.87
CA GLU A 42 -5.61 5.79 2.89
C GLU A 42 -5.67 4.62 1.89
N PRO A 43 -5.45 4.81 0.58
CA PRO A 43 -5.54 3.68 -0.36
C PRO A 43 -4.45 2.64 -0.11
N THR A 44 -3.27 3.04 0.38
CA THR A 44 -2.21 2.09 0.76
C THR A 44 -2.63 1.23 1.95
N SER A 45 -3.40 1.76 2.91
CA SER A 45 -3.89 1.00 4.07
C SER A 45 -4.82 -0.13 3.66
N VAL A 46 -5.67 0.08 2.64
CA VAL A 46 -6.54 -0.95 2.06
C VAL A 46 -5.70 -2.08 1.47
N VAL A 47 -4.65 -1.74 0.72
CA VAL A 47 -3.75 -2.71 0.11
C VAL A 47 -2.91 -3.45 1.17
N ALA A 48 -2.43 -2.76 2.19
CA ALA A 48 -1.71 -3.36 3.30
C ALA A 48 -2.58 -4.40 4.03
N LYS A 49 -3.85 -4.08 4.26
CA LYS A 49 -4.82 -5.03 4.83
C LYS A 49 -5.03 -6.24 3.93
N ALA A 50 -5.10 -6.07 2.61
CA ALA A 50 -5.23 -7.19 1.68
C ALA A 50 -4.02 -8.14 1.76
N TRP A 51 -2.80 -7.59 1.81
CA TRP A 51 -1.57 -8.37 2.02
C TRP A 51 -1.57 -9.13 3.34
N GLU A 52 -2.01 -8.49 4.43
CA GLU A 52 -2.15 -9.17 5.71
C GLU A 52 -3.11 -10.37 5.63
N GLN A 53 -4.23 -10.23 4.90
CA GLN A 53 -5.13 -11.37 4.70
C GLN A 53 -4.47 -12.48 3.88
N ILE A 54 -3.73 -12.14 2.81
CA ILE A 54 -2.99 -13.11 1.99
C ILE A 54 -2.00 -13.89 2.85
N GLU A 55 -1.22 -13.20 3.70
CA GLU A 55 -0.26 -13.85 4.60
C GLU A 55 -0.94 -14.74 5.64
N ARG A 56 -2.02 -14.26 6.28
CA ARG A 56 -2.77 -15.03 7.28
C ARG A 56 -3.37 -16.31 6.70
N ILE A 57 -3.84 -16.25 5.45
CA ILE A 57 -4.34 -17.42 4.73
C ILE A 57 -3.19 -18.34 4.33
N GLY A 58 -2.11 -17.79 3.77
CA GLY A 58 -0.93 -18.53 3.32
C GLY A 58 -0.21 -19.25 4.46
N ALA A 59 -0.13 -18.65 5.65
CA ALA A 59 0.49 -19.25 6.83
C ALA A 59 -0.20 -20.52 7.32
N ARG A 60 -1.44 -20.77 6.91
CA ARG A 60 -2.19 -22.00 7.21
C ARG A 60 -2.03 -23.07 6.14
N ALA A 61 -1.43 -22.74 5.01
CA ALA A 61 -1.18 -23.66 3.90
C ALA A 61 0.26 -24.18 3.94
N TRP A 62 0.51 -25.35 3.34
CA TRP A 62 1.87 -25.88 3.13
C TRP A 62 2.62 -25.18 1.99
N PHE A 63 2.23 -23.96 1.63
CA PHE A 63 2.69 -23.24 0.45
C PHE A 63 3.55 -22.03 0.82
N ALA A 64 4.76 -21.96 0.25
CA ALA A 64 5.69 -20.85 0.41
C ALA A 64 5.86 -20.10 -0.93
N PRO A 65 5.05 -19.06 -1.21
CA PRO A 65 5.14 -18.32 -2.47
C PRO A 65 6.47 -17.58 -2.59
N ARG A 66 7.06 -17.64 -3.79
CA ARG A 66 8.24 -16.84 -4.17
C ARG A 66 7.93 -15.71 -5.14
N SER A 67 6.78 -15.78 -5.81
CA SER A 67 6.37 -14.82 -6.84
C SER A 67 4.90 -14.44 -6.67
N VAL A 68 4.55 -13.22 -7.06
CA VAL A 68 3.17 -12.70 -7.05
C VAL A 68 2.82 -12.04 -8.38
N LEU A 69 1.55 -12.15 -8.77
CA LEU A 69 0.99 -11.46 -9.93
C LEU A 69 -0.03 -10.41 -9.47
N VAL A 70 0.27 -9.14 -9.73
CA VAL A 70 -0.66 -8.01 -9.55
C VAL A 70 -1.41 -7.80 -10.86
N THR A 71 -2.73 -7.96 -10.85
CA THR A 71 -3.57 -7.87 -12.05
C THR A 71 -4.02 -6.42 -12.28
N GLY A 72 -3.17 -5.64 -12.96
CA GLY A 72 -3.44 -4.26 -13.36
C GLY A 72 -2.43 -3.28 -12.79
N ALA A 73 -1.91 -2.36 -13.61
CA ALA A 73 -1.04 -1.27 -13.16
C ALA A 73 -1.84 0.02 -12.83
N GLY A 74 -3.09 -0.09 -12.37
CA GLY A 74 -3.82 1.05 -11.82
C GLY A 74 -3.22 1.54 -10.49
N PRO A 75 -3.68 2.67 -9.92
CA PRO A 75 -3.13 3.21 -8.67
C PRO A 75 -3.00 2.18 -7.54
N ILE A 76 -4.05 1.37 -7.30
CA ILE A 76 -4.05 0.30 -6.29
C ILE A 76 -3.01 -0.78 -6.61
N GLY A 77 -2.85 -1.17 -7.89
CA GLY A 77 -1.86 -2.15 -8.31
C GLY A 77 -0.43 -1.64 -8.18
N LEU A 78 -0.21 -0.36 -8.49
CA LEU A 78 1.08 0.32 -8.27
C LEU A 78 1.42 0.40 -6.79
N LEU A 79 0.44 0.59 -5.90
CA LEU A 79 0.67 0.53 -4.44
C LEU A 79 0.88 -0.90 -3.93
N ALA A 80 0.29 -1.91 -4.57
CA ALA A 80 0.46 -3.30 -4.20
C ALA A 80 1.86 -3.85 -4.54
N ALA A 81 2.47 -3.36 -5.62
CA ALA A 81 3.79 -3.80 -6.08
C ALA A 81 4.91 -3.60 -5.03
N PRO A 82 5.17 -2.40 -4.49
CA PRO A 82 6.26 -2.19 -3.53
C PRO A 82 6.04 -2.96 -2.23
N LEU A 83 4.77 -3.17 -1.81
CA LEU A 83 4.46 -3.99 -0.64
C LEU A 83 4.83 -5.47 -0.85
N GLY A 84 4.68 -6.00 -2.06
CA GLY A 84 5.16 -7.34 -2.41
C GLY A 84 6.69 -7.41 -2.46
N VAL A 85 7.34 -6.40 -3.04
CA VAL A 85 8.81 -6.32 -3.13
C VAL A 85 9.46 -6.28 -1.74
N GLN A 86 8.91 -5.49 -0.81
CA GLN A 86 9.38 -5.40 0.57
C GLN A 86 9.31 -6.74 1.33
N ARG A 87 8.47 -7.68 0.87
CA ARG A 87 8.34 -9.03 1.41
C ARG A 87 9.30 -10.03 0.76
N GLY A 88 10.14 -9.59 -0.16
CA GLY A 88 11.09 -10.44 -0.90
C GLY A 88 10.43 -11.31 -1.98
N LEU A 89 9.22 -10.95 -2.43
CA LEU A 89 8.55 -11.66 -3.52
C LEU A 89 9.03 -11.14 -4.88
N ASP A 90 9.12 -12.03 -5.87
CA ASP A 90 9.25 -11.65 -7.27
C ASP A 90 7.89 -11.13 -7.78
N VAL A 91 7.80 -9.81 -7.94
CA VAL A 91 6.54 -9.12 -8.25
C VAL A 91 6.40 -8.92 -9.75
N HIS A 92 5.27 -9.38 -10.29
CA HIS A 92 4.90 -9.16 -11.68
C HIS A 92 3.60 -8.37 -11.77
N VAL A 93 3.58 -7.29 -12.55
CA VAL A 93 2.36 -6.50 -12.78
C VAL A 93 1.86 -6.75 -14.19
N LEU A 94 0.63 -7.23 -14.30
CA LEU A 94 -0.03 -7.49 -15.58
C LEU A 94 -0.72 -6.21 -16.07
N ASP A 95 -0.32 -5.68 -17.22
CA ASP A 95 -1.01 -4.54 -17.85
C ASP A 95 -1.03 -4.66 -19.38
N ARG A 96 -2.03 -4.04 -20.02
CA ARG A 96 -2.15 -4.02 -21.48
C ARG A 96 -1.17 -3.02 -22.10
N VAL A 97 -0.91 -1.92 -21.40
CA VAL A 97 0.02 -0.87 -21.79
C VAL A 97 1.41 -1.27 -21.29
N THR A 98 2.30 -1.57 -22.23
CA THR A 98 3.67 -2.05 -21.95
C THR A 98 4.75 -1.01 -22.23
N ASP A 99 4.37 0.15 -22.76
CA ASP A 99 5.27 1.23 -23.14
C ASP A 99 4.84 2.57 -22.49
N GLY A 100 5.80 3.46 -22.26
CA GLY A 100 5.59 4.77 -21.63
C GLY A 100 5.81 4.78 -20.11
N THR A 101 5.39 5.88 -19.48
CA THR A 101 5.69 6.20 -18.07
C THR A 101 5.17 5.17 -17.07
N LYS A 102 4.06 4.50 -17.38
CA LYS A 102 3.41 3.54 -16.48
C LYS A 102 4.27 2.28 -16.25
N PRO A 103 4.80 1.64 -17.32
CA PRO A 103 5.80 0.59 -17.16
C PRO A 103 7.06 1.01 -16.43
N ASP A 104 7.55 2.24 -16.66
CA ASP A 104 8.75 2.75 -16.00
C ASP A 104 8.52 2.89 -14.50
N LEU A 105 7.37 3.44 -14.09
CA LEU A 105 6.96 3.48 -12.68
C LEU A 105 6.92 2.09 -12.03
N VAL A 106 6.41 1.07 -12.74
CA VAL A 106 6.40 -0.31 -12.21
C VAL A 106 7.81 -0.83 -11.99
N ARG A 107 8.73 -0.55 -12.91
CA ARG A 107 10.14 -0.95 -12.80
C ARG A 107 10.83 -0.24 -11.65
N ASP A 108 10.60 1.07 -11.51
CA ASP A 108 11.13 1.89 -10.41
C ASP A 108 10.63 1.42 -9.04
N LEU A 109 9.41 0.86 -9.00
CA LEU A 109 8.84 0.23 -7.80
C LEU A 109 9.35 -1.19 -7.54
N GLY A 110 10.31 -1.69 -8.34
CA GLY A 110 10.97 -2.98 -8.17
C GLY A 110 10.19 -4.17 -8.72
N ALA A 111 9.23 -3.94 -9.61
CA ALA A 111 8.40 -4.99 -10.20
C ALA A 111 8.57 -5.13 -11.71
N THR A 112 8.23 -6.31 -12.25
CA THR A 112 8.31 -6.59 -13.69
C THR A 112 6.96 -6.46 -14.36
N VAL A 113 6.86 -5.62 -15.39
CA VAL A 113 5.66 -5.50 -16.22
C VAL A 113 5.52 -6.71 -17.14
N ARG A 114 4.32 -7.29 -17.20
CA ARG A 114 3.95 -8.35 -18.13
C ARG A 114 2.74 -7.93 -18.95
N ARG A 115 2.78 -8.27 -20.24
CA ARG A 115 1.61 -8.15 -21.12
C ARG A 115 0.71 -9.39 -20.97
N PRO A 116 -0.63 -9.25 -20.93
CA PRO A 116 -1.52 -10.39 -21.06
C PRO A 116 -1.31 -11.04 -22.43
N ARG A 117 -1.05 -12.35 -22.44
CA ARG A 117 -1.07 -13.16 -23.66
C ARG A 117 -2.51 -13.62 -23.91
N GLY A 118 -2.99 -13.45 -25.16
CA GLY A 118 -4.30 -13.94 -25.59
C GLY A 118 -4.44 -15.45 -25.35
N ARG A 119 -5.68 -15.93 -25.13
CA ARG A 119 -6.04 -17.30 -24.68
C ARG A 119 -5.10 -18.39 -25.20
N GLY A 120 -4.11 -18.70 -24.37
CA GLY A 120 -3.19 -19.84 -24.46
C GLY A 120 -2.62 -20.00 -23.06
N GLY A 121 -2.86 -21.16 -22.44
CA GLY A 121 -2.77 -21.43 -21.00
C GLY A 121 -1.68 -20.67 -20.22
N CYS A 122 -2.06 -20.20 -19.02
CA CYS A 122 -1.15 -19.65 -18.02
C CYS A 122 -0.12 -20.72 -17.61
N ARG A 123 1.02 -20.75 -18.30
CA ARG A 123 2.22 -21.44 -17.83
C ARG A 123 3.06 -20.36 -17.16
N LEU A 124 2.87 -20.16 -15.86
CA LEU A 124 3.89 -19.51 -15.04
C LEU A 124 5.13 -20.39 -15.18
N ALA A 125 6.04 -20.02 -16.07
CA ALA A 125 7.32 -20.68 -16.16
C ALA A 125 8.00 -20.48 -14.79
N ALA A 126 8.10 -21.57 -14.03
CA ALA A 126 9.13 -21.74 -13.02
C ALA A 126 10.48 -21.80 -13.75
N GLY A 127 10.89 -20.68 -14.36
CA GLY A 127 12.14 -20.56 -15.07
C GLY A 127 13.24 -20.30 -14.07
N GLY A 128 14.05 -21.33 -13.78
CA GLY A 128 15.40 -21.13 -13.29
C GLY A 128 16.17 -20.32 -14.34
N GLY A 129 16.33 -19.03 -14.09
CA GLY A 129 17.22 -18.15 -14.83
C GLY A 129 18.44 -17.87 -13.96
N GLU A 130 19.62 -18.14 -14.50
CA GLU A 130 20.89 -18.09 -13.79
C GLU A 130 21.12 -16.79 -13.02
N HIS A 131 21.62 -17.02 -11.82
CA HIS A 131 22.04 -16.08 -10.82
C HIS A 131 23.12 -15.14 -11.36
N ARG A 132 22.86 -13.84 -11.32
CA ARG A 132 23.91 -12.82 -11.19
C ARG A 132 23.50 -11.87 -10.07
N GLY A 133 23.85 -12.26 -8.85
CA GLY A 133 23.48 -11.52 -7.65
C GLY A 133 24.20 -10.17 -7.55
N PRO A 134 23.64 -9.26 -6.75
CA PRO A 134 24.48 -8.45 -5.88
C PRO A 134 24.02 -8.52 -4.42
N ARG A 135 24.99 -8.90 -3.59
CA ARG A 135 25.25 -8.48 -2.20
C ARG A 135 24.24 -8.91 -1.13
N ASP A 136 24.76 -9.78 -0.28
CA ASP A 136 24.27 -10.18 1.03
C ASP A 136 23.92 -8.96 1.90
N HIS A 137 22.67 -8.53 1.85
CA HIS A 137 22.07 -7.78 2.94
C HIS A 137 21.31 -8.79 3.80
N ARG A 138 21.96 -9.26 4.87
CA ARG A 138 21.30 -9.88 6.02
C ARG A 138 20.04 -9.08 6.34
N VAL A 139 18.89 -9.61 5.97
CA VAL A 139 17.59 -9.11 6.44
C VAL A 139 17.52 -9.49 7.91
N THR A 140 18.05 -8.62 8.78
CA THR A 140 17.71 -8.66 10.18
C THR A 140 16.21 -8.45 10.28
N ARG A 141 15.51 -9.48 10.77
CA ARG A 141 14.12 -9.41 11.19
C ARG A 141 13.92 -8.09 11.95
N PRO A 142 13.04 -7.17 11.53
CA PRO A 142 12.80 -5.97 12.30
C PRO A 142 12.30 -6.39 13.70
N PRO A 143 12.78 -5.76 14.78
CA PRO A 143 12.27 -6.07 16.11
C PRO A 143 10.77 -5.83 16.11
N SER A 144 10.02 -6.79 16.65
CA SER A 144 8.59 -6.65 16.89
C SER A 144 8.35 -5.36 17.67
N LEU A 145 7.51 -4.47 17.12
CA LEU A 145 7.05 -3.27 17.81
C LEU A 145 6.54 -3.65 19.21
N PRO A 146 7.03 -3.00 20.28
CA PRO A 146 6.50 -3.18 21.62
C PRO A 146 5.00 -2.86 21.62
N LYS A 147 4.19 -3.75 22.19
CA LYS A 147 2.73 -3.56 22.33
C LYS A 147 2.32 -2.64 23.49
N ASP A 148 3.28 -2.06 24.20
CA ASP A 148 3.00 -1.21 25.37
C ASP A 148 3.14 0.27 25.02
N HIS A 149 2.19 0.78 24.25
CA HIS A 149 1.82 2.19 24.38
C HIS A 149 0.65 2.28 25.34
N ARG A 150 0.95 2.48 26.63
CA ARG A 150 -0.01 3.10 27.55
C ARG A 150 -0.28 4.51 27.04
N VAL A 151 -1.22 4.64 26.12
CA VAL A 151 -1.93 5.90 25.90
C VAL A 151 -2.78 6.10 27.15
N SER A 152 -2.35 7.01 28.01
CA SER A 152 -3.19 7.54 29.08
C SER A 152 -4.46 8.10 28.45
N ALA A 153 -5.58 7.39 28.65
CA ALA A 153 -6.90 7.75 28.15
C ALA A 153 -7.36 9.08 28.76
N GLY A 154 -7.03 10.18 28.10
CA GLY A 154 -7.57 11.50 28.37
C GLY A 154 -8.97 11.63 27.77
N ARG A 155 -9.99 11.30 28.58
CA ARG A 155 -11.41 11.67 28.44
C ARG A 155 -12.04 11.49 27.04
N ALA A 156 -12.81 10.40 26.92
CA ALA A 156 -13.71 10.11 25.81
C ALA A 156 -14.51 11.34 25.34
N GLY A 157 -14.53 11.58 24.03
CA GLY A 157 -15.48 12.49 23.38
C GLY A 157 -14.94 13.75 22.69
N ARG A 158 -13.62 13.94 22.55
CA ARG A 158 -13.12 15.08 21.75
C ARG A 158 -13.20 14.76 20.25
N ARG A 159 -13.97 15.58 19.54
CA ARG A 159 -13.94 15.69 18.08
C ARG A 159 -12.77 16.57 17.67
N VAL A 160 -12.09 16.20 16.59
CA VAL A 160 -11.02 17.00 15.99
C VAL A 160 -11.62 17.76 14.81
N HIS A 161 -11.37 19.07 14.76
CA HIS A 161 -11.68 19.91 13.62
C HIS A 161 -10.45 20.01 12.73
N ALA A 162 -10.61 19.70 11.46
CA ALA A 162 -9.56 19.81 10.47
C ALA A 162 -10.03 20.65 9.30
N ALA A 163 -9.13 21.51 8.81
CA ALA A 163 -9.32 22.31 7.63
C ALA A 163 -8.47 21.76 6.48
N SER A 164 -9.01 21.75 5.28
CA SER A 164 -8.23 21.47 4.07
C SER A 164 -7.18 22.57 3.89
N PRO A 165 -5.93 22.24 3.54
CA PRO A 165 -4.93 23.26 3.26
C PRO A 165 -5.45 24.14 2.13
N SER A 166 -5.70 25.41 2.41
CA SER A 166 -6.10 26.38 1.40
C SER A 166 -4.94 26.52 0.40
N THR A 167 -5.25 26.40 -0.88
CA THR A 167 -4.30 26.74 -1.95
C THR A 167 -4.10 28.26 -1.91
N GLY A 168 -3.16 28.70 -1.07
CA GLY A 168 -2.73 30.09 -1.03
C GLY A 168 -2.03 30.43 -2.35
N SER A 169 -2.78 31.00 -3.29
CA SER A 169 -2.25 31.79 -4.39
C SER A 169 -1.38 32.90 -3.79
N THR A 170 -0.07 32.71 -3.79
CA THR A 170 0.88 33.80 -3.57
C THR A 170 1.20 34.37 -4.94
N THR A 171 0.81 35.63 -5.10
CA THR A 171 1.09 36.51 -6.25
C THR A 171 2.58 36.68 -6.48
#